data_AF-A0A7S3NAS4-F1
#
_entry.id   AF-A0A7S3NAS4-F1
#
_cell.length_a   1.000
_cell.length_b   1.000
_cell.length_c   1.000
_cell.angle_alpha   90.00
_cell.angle_beta   90.00
_cell.angle_gamma   90.00
#
_symmetry.space_group_name_H-M   'P 1'
#
loop_
_entity.id
_entity.type
_entity.pdbx_description
1 polymer ?
#
loop_
_entity_poly.entity_id
_entity_poly.type
_entity_poly.pdbx_seq_one_letter_code
_entity_poly.pdbx_strand_id
1 'polypeptide(L)'
;MNEKLPDVMELSLGQLQSQSSAEITVKMVCELEVIKHGFFSLIFPLEFFPRYGDTEGIFGQEGTHLPAEFSLDFVIKSPSVITNLAVSHEKIIFEQSEDGTEVRLKMDPSKSVPAKDLVVSYSTKQIREPKFTLTRCGKYPGEVAVHISFIPRSSAEHPVEERKIDEGTLTELDDQDDPEVASGEFIFIIDRSGSMTGSFIKQAKEALSLFIRSIPRNSKFNVISFGSSHNQMYPESVTYDSQTMNEALAQITKFQADMGGTELYSPINIAVSKPHDHKC
;
A
#
# COMPACT_ATOMS: atom_id res chain seq x y z
N MET A 1 16.66 17.98 -19.91
CA MET A 1 15.31 18.36 -19.46
C MET A 1 15.13 17.71 -18.10
N ASN A 2 15.18 18.49 -17.02
CA ASN A 2 14.91 17.99 -15.68
C ASN A 2 13.39 17.89 -15.54
N GLU A 3 12.84 16.70 -15.72
CA GLU A 3 11.50 16.41 -15.21
C GLU A 3 11.59 16.43 -13.68
N LYS A 4 11.11 17.52 -13.08
CA LYS A 4 10.87 17.55 -11.62
C LYS A 4 9.75 16.56 -11.36
N LEU A 5 10.04 15.53 -10.56
CA LEU A 5 9.02 14.67 -9.97
C LEU A 5 7.98 15.55 -9.26
N PRO A 6 6.67 15.24 -9.36
CA PRO A 6 5.60 16.11 -8.86
C PRO A 6 5.67 16.41 -7.35
N ASP A 7 6.40 15.59 -6.58
CA ASP A 7 6.42 15.65 -5.12
C ASP A 7 7.71 16.22 -4.52
N VAL A 8 8.60 16.81 -5.33
CA VAL A 8 9.86 17.40 -4.85
C VAL A 8 9.75 18.91 -4.69
N MET A 9 9.67 19.36 -3.43
CA MET A 9 9.83 20.78 -3.07
C MET A 9 11.29 21.08 -2.77
N GLU A 10 11.87 22.02 -3.51
CA GLU A 10 13.25 22.48 -3.34
C GLU A 10 13.26 23.93 -2.87
N LEU A 11 13.90 24.19 -1.73
CA LEU A 11 14.05 25.53 -1.15
C LEU A 11 15.52 25.80 -0.86
N SER A 12 16.03 26.95 -1.33
CA SER A 12 17.39 27.41 -1.00
C SER A 12 17.30 28.62 -0.07
N LEU A 13 17.93 28.52 1.09
CA LEU A 13 18.02 29.60 2.08
C LEU A 13 19.49 30.04 2.19
N GLY A 14 19.73 31.36 2.13
CA GLY A 14 21.09 31.92 2.19
C GLY A 14 21.12 33.27 2.91
N GLN A 15 22.33 33.79 3.14
CA GLN A 15 22.58 35.10 3.77
C GLN A 15 21.96 35.30 5.16
N LEU A 16 21.79 34.23 5.94
CA LEU A 16 21.42 34.35 7.35
C LEU A 16 22.54 35.05 8.12
N GLN A 17 22.19 36.11 8.83
CA GLN A 17 23.13 36.81 9.72
C GLN A 17 23.44 35.93 10.94
N SER A 18 24.59 36.17 11.58
CA SER A 18 24.93 35.48 12.83
C SER A 18 23.82 35.66 13.87
N GLN A 19 23.43 34.57 14.53
CA GLN A 19 22.33 34.52 15.51
C GLN A 19 20.92 34.78 14.97
N SER A 20 20.73 34.82 13.64
CA SER A 20 19.38 34.85 13.05
C SER A 20 18.79 33.45 12.92
N SER A 21 17.47 33.34 13.10
CA SER A 21 16.69 32.15 12.81
C SER A 21 15.83 32.38 11.57
N ALA A 22 15.48 31.30 10.88
CA ALA A 22 14.52 31.31 9.80
C ALA A 22 13.45 30.26 10.07
N GLU A 23 12.20 30.63 9.79
CA GLU A 23 11.05 29.74 9.84
C GLU A 23 10.64 29.40 8.41
N ILE A 24 10.47 28.11 8.13
CA ILE A 24 9.99 27.62 6.83
C ILE A 24 8.64 26.97 7.05
N THR A 25 7.60 27.54 6.45
CA THR A 25 6.25 26.97 6.47
C THR A 25 5.91 26.42 5.10
N VAL A 26 5.65 25.11 5.02
CA VAL A 26 5.17 24.45 3.81
C VAL A 26 3.68 24.15 3.98
N LYS A 27 2.87 24.50 2.98
CA LYS A 27 1.44 24.20 2.94
C LYS A 27 1.14 23.41 1.67
N MET A 28 0.49 22.27 1.83
CA MET A 28 0.12 21.38 0.74
C MET A 28 -1.33 20.97 0.87
N VAL A 29 -1.99 20.75 -0.27
CA VAL A 29 -3.31 20.13 -0.36
C VAL A 29 -3.15 18.89 -1.21
N CYS A 30 -3.52 17.74 -0.66
CA CYS A 30 -3.55 16.46 -1.36
C CYS A 30 -4.94 15.83 -1.24
N GLU A 31 -5.29 15.02 -2.23
CA GLU A 31 -6.46 14.16 -2.15
C GLU A 31 -6.09 12.89 -1.37
N LEU A 32 -6.95 12.47 -0.43
CA LEU A 32 -6.77 11.22 0.30
C LEU A 32 -7.28 10.07 -0.55
N GLU A 33 -6.42 9.09 -0.81
CA GLU A 33 -6.81 7.90 -1.54
C GLU A 33 -7.74 7.03 -0.69
N VAL A 34 -8.80 6.53 -1.33
CA VAL A 34 -9.62 5.45 -0.78
C VAL A 34 -8.99 4.13 -1.22
N ILE A 35 -8.31 3.47 -0.30
CA ILE A 35 -7.72 2.15 -0.54
C ILE A 35 -8.77 1.04 -0.39
N LYS A 36 -8.41 -0.17 -0.85
CA LYS A 36 -9.29 -1.35 -0.88
C LYS A 36 -10.04 -1.50 0.45
N HIS A 37 -11.34 -1.81 0.36
CA HIS A 37 -12.32 -1.98 1.46
C HIS A 37 -12.97 -0.71 2.03
N GLY A 38 -12.67 0.49 1.51
CA GLY A 38 -13.31 1.73 1.96
C GLY A 38 -12.61 2.31 3.19
N PHE A 39 -11.30 2.46 3.09
CA PHE A 39 -10.47 3.16 4.05
C PHE A 39 -9.82 4.36 3.38
N PHE A 40 -9.78 5.49 4.06
CA PHE A 40 -8.89 6.57 3.69
C PHE A 40 -7.49 6.24 4.19
N SER A 41 -6.47 6.54 3.37
CA SER A 41 -5.07 6.38 3.77
C SER A 41 -4.30 7.68 3.55
N LEU A 42 -3.52 8.08 4.56
CA LEU A 42 -2.53 9.13 4.48
C LEU A 42 -1.17 8.54 4.79
N ILE A 43 -0.22 8.72 3.87
CA ILE A 43 1.19 8.40 4.09
C ILE A 43 1.94 9.72 4.22
N PHE A 44 2.57 9.92 5.37
CA PHE A 44 3.44 11.06 5.63
C PHE A 44 4.88 10.57 5.75
N PRO A 45 5.78 10.97 4.83
CA PRO A 45 7.15 10.52 4.86
C PRO A 45 7.87 11.11 6.06
N LEU A 46 8.43 10.24 6.91
CA LEU A 46 9.19 10.64 8.10
C LEU A 46 10.70 10.43 7.92
N GLU A 47 11.10 9.75 6.85
CA GLU A 47 12.50 9.62 6.47
C GLU A 47 13.01 10.89 5.75
N PHE A 48 13.70 11.76 6.52
CA PHE A 48 14.42 12.90 5.96
C PHE A 48 15.87 12.52 5.65
N PHE A 49 16.18 12.32 4.37
CA PHE A 49 17.57 12.22 3.90
C PHE A 49 18.05 13.59 3.40
N PRO A 50 19.08 14.21 4.00
CA PRO A 50 19.75 15.34 3.38
C PRO A 50 20.37 14.86 2.06
N ARG A 51 19.70 15.14 0.93
CA ARG A 51 20.28 14.91 -0.39
C ARG A 51 21.15 16.13 -0.70
N TYR A 52 22.46 15.95 -0.57
CA TYR A 52 23.58 16.89 -0.84
C TYR A 52 24.14 17.69 0.35
N GLY A 53 25.46 17.53 0.56
CA GLY A 53 26.29 18.19 1.59
C GLY A 53 27.17 17.17 2.33
N ASP A 54 28.44 17.50 2.61
CA ASP A 54 29.33 16.65 3.42
C ASP A 54 28.63 16.25 4.72
N THR A 55 28.34 14.96 4.89
CA THR A 55 27.70 14.38 6.07
C THR A 55 28.71 14.07 7.19
N GLU A 56 29.90 14.69 7.17
CA GLU A 56 30.84 14.56 8.28
C GLU A 56 30.32 15.36 9.49
N GLY A 57 29.69 14.67 10.44
CA GLY A 57 29.44 15.19 11.79
C GLY A 57 27.99 15.42 12.20
N ILE A 58 27.00 15.14 11.34
CA ILE A 58 25.58 15.20 11.72
C ILE A 58 25.07 13.77 11.91
N PHE A 59 25.45 13.15 13.03
CA PHE A 59 24.90 11.88 13.48
C PHE A 59 23.91 12.14 14.61
N GLY A 60 22.62 11.96 14.34
CA GLY A 60 21.64 11.78 15.41
C GLY A 60 21.85 10.41 16.08
N GLN A 61 21.38 10.26 17.32
CA GLN A 61 21.37 8.96 17.99
C GLN A 61 20.44 7.98 17.24
N GLU A 62 20.77 6.69 17.33
CA GLU A 62 20.20 5.59 16.54
C GLU A 62 18.71 5.76 16.21
N GLY A 63 18.40 5.74 14.91
CA GLY A 63 17.03 5.75 14.38
C GLY A 63 16.63 7.03 13.64
N THR A 64 17.34 8.14 13.81
CA THR A 64 17.16 9.34 12.96
C THR A 64 18.46 10.10 12.76
N HIS A 65 18.77 10.47 11.51
CA HIS A 65 19.86 11.39 11.17
C HIS A 65 19.41 12.87 11.23
N LEU A 66 18.43 13.21 12.07
CA LEU A 66 17.97 14.59 12.26
C LEU A 66 18.55 15.13 13.57
N PRO A 67 19.39 16.20 13.54
CA PRO A 67 19.85 16.90 14.73
C PRO A 67 18.77 17.88 15.24
N ALA A 68 17.49 17.48 15.22
CA ALA A 68 16.36 18.37 15.45
C ALA A 68 15.27 17.70 16.28
N GLU A 69 14.60 18.49 17.11
CA GLU A 69 13.35 18.09 17.76
C GLU A 69 12.26 17.96 16.69
N PHE A 70 11.62 16.79 16.63
CA PHE A 70 10.49 16.55 15.76
C PHE A 70 9.22 16.50 16.61
N SER A 71 8.14 17.11 16.12
CA SER A 71 6.82 17.00 16.73
C SER A 71 5.78 16.85 15.64
N LEU A 72 4.74 16.07 15.93
CA LEU A 72 3.64 15.81 15.02
C LEU A 72 2.34 15.96 15.78
N ASP A 73 1.47 16.81 15.24
CA ASP A 73 0.13 17.10 15.75
C ASP A 73 -0.78 17.29 14.53
N PHE A 74 -1.67 16.33 14.30
CA PHE A 74 -2.62 16.41 13.19
C PHE A 74 -4.01 15.98 13.62
N VAL A 75 -5.01 16.53 12.94
CA VAL A 75 -6.43 16.31 13.25
C VAL A 75 -7.14 15.79 12.02
N ILE A 76 -7.76 14.62 12.15
CA ILE A 76 -8.71 14.08 11.19
C ILE A 76 -10.08 14.64 11.53
N LYS A 77 -10.76 15.22 10.54
CA LYS A 77 -12.16 15.65 10.66
C LYS A 77 -12.99 14.99 9.59
N SER A 78 -14.14 14.46 9.97
CA SER A 78 -15.04 13.74 9.08
C SER A 78 -16.49 14.15 9.33
N PRO A 79 -17.34 14.26 8.30
CA PRO A 79 -18.78 14.50 8.48
C PRO A 79 -19.53 13.32 9.09
N SER A 80 -18.86 12.18 9.27
CA SER A 80 -19.39 10.94 9.84
C SER A 80 -18.41 10.39 10.88
N VAL A 81 -18.93 9.63 11.84
CA VAL A 81 -18.13 9.00 12.91
C VAL A 81 -16.95 8.23 12.31
N ILE A 82 -15.75 8.53 12.80
CA ILE A 82 -14.50 7.89 12.42
C ILE A 82 -14.42 6.53 13.13
N THR A 83 -14.12 5.48 12.36
CA THR A 83 -14.02 4.09 12.82
C THR A 83 -12.77 3.42 12.26
N ASN A 84 -12.36 2.29 12.84
CA ASN A 84 -11.27 1.46 12.32
C ASN A 84 -9.95 2.25 12.07
N LEU A 85 -9.58 3.14 13.00
CA LEU A 85 -8.34 3.90 12.92
C LEU A 85 -7.14 2.96 13.16
N ALA A 86 -6.22 2.91 12.22
CA ALA A 86 -4.94 2.25 12.34
C ALA A 86 -3.80 3.24 12.03
N VAL A 87 -2.75 3.18 12.83
CA VAL A 87 -1.59 4.06 12.73
C VAL A 87 -0.35 3.18 12.76
N SER A 88 0.56 3.33 11.81
CA SER A 88 1.75 2.47 11.69
C SER A 88 2.80 2.65 12.80
N HIS A 89 2.48 3.41 13.85
CA HIS A 89 3.46 3.78 14.87
C HIS A 89 2.91 3.82 16.31
N GLU A 90 3.45 2.96 17.17
CA GLU A 90 3.18 2.83 18.62
C GLU A 90 3.48 4.07 19.49
N LYS A 91 4.00 5.13 18.87
CA LYS A 91 4.41 6.37 19.57
C LYS A 91 3.44 7.51 19.32
N ILE A 92 2.39 7.25 18.56
CA ILE A 92 1.32 8.20 18.30
C ILE A 92 0.18 7.88 19.23
N ILE A 93 -0.14 8.85 20.08
CA ILE A 93 -1.30 8.84 20.95
C ILE A 93 -2.42 9.52 20.15
N PHE A 94 -3.63 9.01 20.27
CA PHE A 94 -4.81 9.62 19.66
C PHE A 94 -5.89 9.86 20.69
N GLU A 95 -6.68 10.89 20.46
CA GLU A 95 -7.87 11.25 21.24
C GLU A 95 -9.02 11.49 20.27
N GLN A 96 -10.15 10.81 20.48
CA GLN A 96 -11.36 10.99 19.69
C GLN A 96 -12.33 11.95 20.38
N SER A 97 -13.00 12.80 19.61
CA SER A 97 -14.04 13.68 20.13
C SER A 97 -15.25 12.89 20.65
N GLU A 98 -16.04 13.49 21.55
CA GLU A 98 -17.25 12.85 22.11
C GLU A 98 -18.26 12.42 21.02
N ASP A 99 -18.35 13.16 19.93
CA ASP A 99 -19.22 12.85 18.79
C ASP A 99 -18.60 11.88 17.77
N GLY A 100 -17.32 11.53 17.94
CA GLY A 100 -16.57 10.63 17.08
C GLY A 100 -16.17 11.20 15.72
N THR A 101 -16.44 12.48 15.43
CA THR A 101 -16.20 13.10 14.11
C THR A 101 -14.81 13.69 13.95
N GLU A 102 -14.07 13.86 15.06
CA GLU A 102 -12.70 14.33 15.08
C GLU A 102 -11.80 13.33 15.80
N VAL A 103 -10.61 13.08 15.25
CA VAL A 103 -9.53 12.37 15.94
C VAL A 103 -8.28 13.22 15.86
N ARG A 104 -7.70 13.56 17.01
CA ARG A 104 -6.40 14.23 17.08
C ARG A 104 -5.33 13.20 17.37
N LEU A 105 -4.28 13.20 16.57
CA LEU A 105 -3.12 12.35 16.76
C LEU A 105 -1.91 13.20 17.10
N LYS A 106 -1.21 12.81 18.16
CA LYS A 106 0.00 13.48 18.64
C LYS A 106 1.10 12.48 18.86
N MET A 107 2.31 12.87 18.48
CA MET A 107 3.49 12.11 18.87
C MET A 107 3.78 12.33 20.36
N ASP A 108 4.10 11.24 21.07
CA ASP A 108 4.59 11.30 22.44
C ASP A 108 5.98 11.97 22.47
N PRO A 109 6.12 13.15 23.10
CA PRO A 109 7.37 13.91 23.11
C PRO A 109 8.50 13.22 23.90
N SER A 110 8.19 12.18 24.69
CA SER A 110 9.17 11.41 25.45
C SER A 110 9.88 10.33 24.63
N LYS A 111 9.45 10.10 23.38
CA LYS A 111 9.90 8.96 22.57
C LYS A 111 10.62 9.43 21.29
N SER A 112 11.59 8.64 20.84
CA SER A 112 12.37 8.94 19.63
C SER A 112 11.50 8.95 18.37
N VAL A 113 11.89 9.77 17.39
CA VAL A 113 11.21 9.93 16.10
C VAL A 113 11.07 8.59 15.37
N PRO A 114 9.97 8.36 14.64
CA PRO A 114 9.79 7.17 13.80
C PRO A 114 10.91 6.98 12.78
N ALA A 115 11.39 5.75 12.64
CA ALA A 115 12.39 5.36 11.63
C ALA A 115 11.77 4.96 10.28
N LYS A 116 10.44 5.02 10.15
CA LYS A 116 9.65 4.65 8.98
C LYS A 116 8.56 5.69 8.75
N ASP A 117 8.02 5.73 7.54
CA ASP A 117 6.89 6.58 7.19
C ASP A 117 5.68 6.35 8.10
N LEU A 118 5.01 7.45 8.41
CA LEU A 118 3.75 7.43 9.13
C LEU A 118 2.63 7.10 8.15
N VAL A 119 1.97 5.97 8.39
CA VAL A 119 0.77 5.55 7.67
C VAL A 119 -0.40 5.65 8.63
N VAL A 120 -1.40 6.43 8.25
CA VAL A 120 -2.64 6.62 9.01
C VAL A 120 -3.77 6.18 8.10
N SER A 121 -4.52 5.19 8.55
CA SER A 121 -5.70 4.71 7.84
C SER A 121 -6.91 4.73 8.74
N TYR A 122 -8.06 5.09 8.18
CA TYR A 122 -9.32 5.11 8.93
C TYR A 122 -10.50 4.89 7.99
N SER A 123 -11.62 4.45 8.56
CA SER A 123 -12.90 4.38 7.87
C SER A 123 -13.91 5.34 8.53
N THR A 124 -15.09 5.45 7.93
CA THR A 124 -16.18 6.22 8.51
C THR A 124 -17.46 5.40 8.44
N LYS A 125 -18.35 5.56 9.43
CA LYS A 125 -19.61 4.81 9.50
C LYS A 125 -20.43 4.90 8.21
N GLN A 126 -20.37 6.05 7.52
CA GLN A 126 -21.11 6.31 6.28
C GLN A 126 -20.21 6.28 5.03
N ILE A 127 -19.03 5.62 5.07
CA ILE A 127 -18.12 5.60 3.91
C ILE A 127 -18.76 4.94 2.68
N ARG A 128 -19.67 3.98 2.90
CA ARG A 128 -20.36 3.23 1.85
C ARG A 128 -21.71 3.82 1.46
N GLU A 129 -22.20 4.84 2.18
CA GLU A 129 -23.44 5.51 1.81
C GLU A 129 -23.18 6.44 0.62
N PRO A 130 -24.00 6.39 -0.45
CA PRO A 130 -23.87 7.32 -1.57
C PRO A 130 -24.00 8.77 -1.07
N LYS A 131 -22.97 9.56 -1.33
CA LYS A 131 -22.92 10.99 -0.99
C LYS A 131 -23.22 11.80 -2.24
N PHE A 132 -23.97 12.88 -2.09
CA PHE A 132 -24.14 13.87 -3.14
C PHE A 132 -23.86 15.27 -2.61
N THR A 133 -23.17 16.08 -3.42
CA THR A 133 -22.87 17.48 -3.12
C THR A 133 -23.48 18.34 -4.21
N LEU A 134 -24.22 19.37 -3.81
CA LEU A 134 -24.85 20.33 -4.70
C LEU A 134 -24.12 21.67 -4.58
N THR A 135 -23.58 22.16 -5.69
CA THR A 135 -22.88 23.44 -5.74
C THR A 135 -23.55 24.36 -6.76
N ARG A 136 -23.80 25.61 -6.37
CA ARG A 136 -24.32 26.65 -7.26
C ARG A 136 -23.19 27.59 -7.68
N CYS A 137 -23.15 27.91 -8.97
CA CYS A 137 -22.21 28.90 -9.50
C CYS A 137 -22.91 30.25 -9.64
N GLY A 138 -22.32 31.33 -9.09
CA GLY A 138 -22.88 32.68 -9.24
C GLY A 138 -23.00 33.15 -10.69
N LYS A 139 -22.27 32.53 -11.62
CA LYS A 139 -22.32 32.82 -13.07
C LYS A 139 -23.55 32.22 -13.76
N TYR A 140 -24.14 31.16 -13.19
CA TYR A 140 -25.30 30.45 -13.75
C TYR A 140 -26.37 30.26 -12.66
N PRO A 141 -27.14 31.30 -12.32
CA PRO A 141 -28.05 31.28 -11.16
C PRO A 141 -29.23 30.30 -11.28
N GLY A 142 -29.50 29.77 -12.48
CA GLY A 142 -30.51 28.73 -12.72
C GLY A 142 -29.96 27.31 -12.74
N GLU A 143 -28.64 27.12 -12.61
CA GLU A 143 -27.98 25.82 -12.75
C GLU A 143 -27.38 25.33 -11.43
N VAL A 144 -27.34 24.01 -11.26
CA VAL A 144 -26.76 23.34 -10.10
C VAL A 144 -25.79 22.27 -10.59
N ALA A 145 -24.56 22.30 -10.09
CA ALA A 145 -23.62 21.20 -10.27
C ALA A 145 -23.90 20.15 -9.18
N VAL A 146 -24.02 18.89 -9.61
CA VAL A 146 -24.23 17.74 -8.72
C VAL A 146 -23.00 16.84 -8.82
N HIS A 147 -22.35 16.59 -7.69
CA HIS A 147 -21.33 15.56 -7.56
C HIS A 147 -21.93 14.38 -6.80
N ILE A 148 -21.84 13.16 -7.33
CA ILE A 148 -22.29 11.93 -6.67
C ILE A 148 -21.06 11.05 -6.48
N SER A 149 -20.83 10.60 -5.25
CA SER A 149 -19.73 9.70 -4.88
C SER A 149 -20.30 8.50 -4.13
N PHE A 150 -19.92 7.30 -4.53
CA PHE A 150 -20.27 6.06 -3.84
C PHE A 150 -19.16 5.03 -4.04
N ILE A 151 -18.98 4.15 -3.05
CA ILE A 151 -18.03 3.05 -3.12
C ILE A 151 -18.85 1.77 -3.39
N PRO A 152 -18.75 1.17 -4.58
CA PRO A 152 -19.50 -0.05 -4.91
C PRO A 152 -19.02 -1.22 -4.04
N ARG A 153 -19.95 -2.10 -3.63
CA ARG A 153 -19.62 -3.34 -2.93
C ARG A 153 -19.22 -4.41 -3.95
N SER A 154 -18.06 -5.04 -3.78
CA SER A 154 -17.79 -6.31 -4.46
C SER A 154 -18.61 -7.43 -3.82
N SER A 155 -19.11 -8.37 -4.62
CA SER A 155 -19.97 -9.48 -4.15
C SER A 155 -19.27 -10.49 -3.23
N ALA A 156 -17.94 -10.43 -3.12
CA ALA A 156 -17.12 -11.28 -2.26
C ALA A 156 -16.73 -10.61 -0.92
N GLU A 157 -17.23 -9.40 -0.63
CA GLU A 157 -16.88 -8.70 0.61
C GLU A 157 -17.80 -9.11 1.76
N HIS A 158 -17.22 -9.68 2.82
CA HIS A 158 -17.88 -9.77 4.12
C HIS A 158 -17.99 -8.37 4.76
N PRO A 159 -18.98 -8.12 5.64
CA PRO A 159 -19.05 -6.88 6.39
C PRO A 159 -17.78 -6.73 7.24
N VAL A 160 -16.97 -5.71 6.98
CA VAL A 160 -15.92 -5.29 7.92
C VAL A 160 -16.64 -4.91 9.21
N GLU A 161 -16.38 -5.62 10.31
CA GLU A 161 -16.98 -5.27 11.59
C GLU A 161 -16.54 -3.85 12.00
N GLU A 162 -17.52 -2.99 12.30
CA GLU A 162 -17.26 -1.65 12.82
C GLU A 162 -16.63 -1.79 14.22
N ARG A 163 -15.32 -1.57 14.31
CA ARG A 163 -14.61 -1.53 15.59
C ARG A 163 -14.52 -0.09 16.05
N LYS A 164 -14.98 0.16 17.28
CA LYS A 164 -14.74 1.43 17.96
C LYS A 164 -13.24 1.62 18.18
N ILE A 165 -12.82 2.87 18.18
CA ILE A 165 -11.44 3.22 18.51
C ILE A 165 -11.32 3.11 20.03
N ASP A 166 -10.62 2.09 20.53
CA ASP A 166 -10.31 1.95 21.96
C ASP A 166 -8.99 2.65 22.29
N GLU A 167 -8.98 3.49 23.32
CA GLU A 167 -7.79 4.18 23.84
C GLU A 167 -6.74 3.14 24.30
N GLY A 168 -5.74 2.88 23.46
CA GLY A 168 -4.52 2.16 23.86
C GLY A 168 -4.22 0.85 23.12
N THR A 169 -4.92 0.49 22.04
CA THR A 169 -4.46 -0.61 21.17
C THR A 169 -4.42 -0.15 19.73
N LEU A 170 -3.21 0.02 19.20
CA LEU A 170 -3.00 0.05 17.75
C LEU A 170 -3.42 -1.31 17.23
N THR A 171 -4.50 -1.32 16.47
CA THR A 171 -4.85 -2.49 15.69
C THR A 171 -3.97 -2.44 14.45
N GLU A 172 -2.95 -3.30 14.42
CA GLU A 172 -2.50 -3.82 13.13
C GLU A 172 -3.76 -4.32 12.43
N LEU A 173 -3.91 -4.01 11.14
CA LEU A 173 -4.99 -4.56 10.34
C LEU A 173 -4.76 -6.07 10.33
N ASP A 174 -5.38 -6.76 11.28
CA ASP A 174 -5.38 -8.22 11.33
C ASP A 174 -5.99 -8.68 10.01
N ASP A 175 -5.15 -9.21 9.12
CA ASP A 175 -5.49 -9.97 7.92
C ASP A 175 -6.21 -11.30 8.27
N GLN A 176 -6.97 -11.33 9.37
CA GLN A 176 -7.60 -12.51 9.98
C GLN A 176 -9.13 -12.49 9.87
N ASP A 177 -9.68 -11.67 8.98
CA ASP A 177 -11.00 -11.97 8.42
C ASP A 177 -10.75 -12.76 7.14
N ASP A 178 -10.68 -14.10 7.24
CA ASP A 178 -10.62 -15.02 6.09
C ASP A 178 -11.78 -14.65 5.16
N PRO A 179 -11.53 -13.89 4.09
CA PRO A 179 -12.55 -13.74 3.07
C PRO A 179 -12.77 -15.17 2.57
N GLU A 180 -13.97 -15.55 2.18
CA GLU A 180 -14.04 -16.46 1.04
C GLU A 180 -13.31 -15.73 -0.11
N VAL A 181 -11.97 -15.80 -0.13
CA VAL A 181 -11.15 -15.12 -1.10
C VAL A 181 -11.59 -15.73 -2.40
N ALA A 182 -12.22 -14.89 -3.24
CA ALA A 182 -12.86 -15.30 -4.46
C ALA A 182 -12.06 -16.42 -5.11
N SER A 183 -12.61 -17.63 -5.09
CA SER A 183 -11.96 -18.79 -5.68
C SER A 183 -11.74 -18.47 -7.14
N GLY A 184 -10.52 -18.70 -7.61
CA GLY A 184 -10.10 -18.24 -8.92
C GLY A 184 -9.00 -19.11 -9.49
N GLU A 185 -8.59 -18.78 -10.72
CA GLU A 185 -7.45 -19.38 -11.38
C GLU A 185 -6.27 -18.41 -11.37
N PHE A 186 -5.17 -18.83 -10.75
CA PHE A 186 -3.95 -18.03 -10.59
C PHE A 186 -2.83 -18.58 -11.48
N ILE A 187 -2.48 -17.85 -12.54
CA ILE A 187 -1.38 -18.21 -13.44
C ILE A 187 -0.17 -17.32 -13.17
N PHE A 188 0.88 -17.88 -12.60
CA PHE A 188 2.13 -17.16 -12.34
C PHE A 188 3.07 -17.28 -13.53
N ILE A 189 3.48 -16.16 -14.12
CA ILE A 189 4.45 -16.13 -15.21
C ILE A 189 5.80 -15.68 -14.66
N ILE A 190 6.84 -16.52 -14.76
CA ILE A 190 8.16 -16.28 -14.15
C ILE A 190 9.28 -16.28 -15.19
N ASP A 191 10.07 -15.21 -15.20
CA ASP A 191 11.25 -15.09 -16.05
C ASP A 191 12.41 -15.94 -15.51
N ARG A 192 12.98 -16.77 -16.38
CA ARG A 192 14.15 -17.61 -16.16
C ARG A 192 15.22 -17.39 -17.23
N SER A 193 15.16 -16.25 -17.92
CA SER A 193 16.19 -15.76 -18.84
C SER A 193 17.54 -15.62 -18.14
N GLY A 194 18.64 -15.63 -18.90
CA GLY A 194 20.00 -15.55 -18.38
C GLY A 194 20.27 -14.29 -17.56
N SER A 195 19.56 -13.18 -17.82
CA SER A 195 19.65 -11.95 -17.01
C SER A 195 19.17 -12.13 -15.57
N MET A 196 18.39 -13.18 -15.29
CA MET A 196 17.93 -13.51 -13.93
C MET A 196 19.01 -14.21 -13.09
N THR A 197 20.20 -14.47 -13.62
CA THR A 197 21.26 -15.19 -12.89
C THR A 197 21.64 -14.50 -11.57
N GLY A 198 21.94 -15.30 -10.54
CA GLY A 198 22.40 -14.79 -9.25
C GLY A 198 21.26 -14.47 -8.28
N SER A 199 21.26 -13.27 -7.72
CA SER A 199 20.27 -12.86 -6.71
C SER A 199 18.85 -12.73 -7.27
N PHE A 200 18.69 -12.37 -8.54
CA PHE A 200 17.38 -12.14 -9.14
C PHE A 200 16.52 -13.41 -9.19
N ILE A 201 17.06 -14.53 -9.70
CA ILE A 201 16.33 -15.81 -9.70
C ILE A 201 16.10 -16.32 -8.28
N LYS A 202 17.02 -16.06 -7.34
CA LYS A 202 16.82 -16.42 -5.93
C LYS A 202 15.63 -15.67 -5.33
N GLN A 203 15.56 -14.35 -5.49
CA GLN A 203 14.45 -13.53 -5.02
C GLN A 203 13.13 -13.90 -5.71
N ALA A 204 13.16 -14.15 -7.03
CA ALA A 204 11.98 -14.59 -7.78
C ALA A 204 11.43 -15.92 -7.25
N LYS A 205 12.29 -16.88 -6.88
CA LYS A 205 11.89 -18.15 -6.25
C LYS A 205 11.28 -17.95 -4.87
N GLU A 206 11.87 -17.08 -4.06
CA GLU A 206 11.36 -16.76 -2.72
C GLU A 206 9.98 -16.11 -2.81
N ALA A 207 9.82 -15.10 -3.67
CA ALA A 207 8.55 -14.44 -3.93
C ALA A 207 7.49 -15.40 -4.48
N LEU A 208 7.82 -16.19 -5.50
CA LEU A 208 6.90 -17.19 -6.05
C LEU A 208 6.49 -18.23 -4.99
N SER A 209 7.43 -18.66 -4.14
CA SER A 209 7.13 -19.60 -3.04
C SER A 209 6.21 -18.98 -1.99
N LEU A 210 6.28 -17.68 -1.76
CA LEU A 210 5.33 -16.97 -0.90
C LEU A 210 3.95 -16.93 -1.56
N PHE A 211 3.87 -16.51 -2.83
CA PHE A 211 2.60 -16.45 -3.55
C PHE A 211 1.88 -17.79 -3.64
N ILE A 212 2.61 -18.89 -3.91
CA ILE A 212 2.01 -20.24 -3.92
C ILE A 212 1.40 -20.59 -2.56
N ARG A 213 2.02 -20.22 -1.44
CA ARG A 213 1.47 -20.48 -0.09
C ARG A 213 0.27 -19.59 0.25
N SER A 214 0.15 -18.45 -0.42
CA SER A 214 -0.92 -17.47 -0.23
C SER A 214 -2.11 -17.67 -1.16
N ILE A 215 -2.12 -18.71 -2.00
CA ILE A 215 -3.29 -18.99 -2.85
C ILE A 215 -4.48 -19.36 -1.96
N PRO A 216 -5.69 -18.82 -2.25
CA PRO A 216 -6.90 -19.20 -1.54
C PRO A 216 -7.24 -20.67 -1.64
N ARG A 217 -7.88 -21.20 -0.59
CA ARG A 217 -8.50 -22.53 -0.66
C ARG A 217 -9.54 -22.57 -1.78
N ASN A 218 -9.72 -23.74 -2.40
CA ASN A 218 -10.63 -23.97 -3.53
C ASN A 218 -10.31 -23.19 -4.82
N SER A 219 -9.10 -22.63 -4.95
CA SER A 219 -8.61 -22.02 -6.21
C SER A 219 -7.88 -23.04 -7.08
N LYS A 220 -7.61 -22.69 -8.34
CA LYS A 220 -6.69 -23.40 -9.23
C LYS A 220 -5.45 -22.55 -9.47
N PHE A 221 -4.32 -23.18 -9.79
CA PHE A 221 -3.12 -22.44 -10.15
C PHE A 221 -2.24 -23.17 -11.17
N ASN A 222 -1.37 -22.41 -11.82
CA ASN A 222 -0.28 -22.92 -12.64
C ASN A 222 0.91 -21.95 -12.63
N VAL A 223 2.09 -22.44 -13.01
CA VAL A 223 3.31 -21.63 -13.14
C VAL A 223 3.85 -21.80 -14.56
N ILE A 224 4.02 -20.70 -15.28
CA ILE A 224 4.61 -20.66 -16.61
C ILE A 224 6.00 -20.03 -16.50
N SER A 225 7.04 -20.85 -16.65
CA SER A 225 8.41 -20.38 -16.79
C SER A 225 8.67 -19.90 -18.21
N PHE A 226 9.39 -18.79 -18.39
CA PHE A 226 9.78 -18.32 -19.72
C PHE A 226 11.21 -17.81 -19.81
N GLY A 227 11.72 -17.79 -21.04
CA GLY A 227 13.00 -17.24 -21.49
C GLY A 227 12.95 -17.15 -23.01
N SER A 228 13.91 -17.73 -23.73
CA SER A 228 13.80 -17.97 -25.19
C SER A 228 12.68 -18.95 -25.56
N SER A 229 12.34 -19.85 -24.64
CA SER A 229 11.20 -20.77 -24.74
C SER A 229 10.32 -20.62 -23.49
N HIS A 230 9.20 -21.34 -23.42
CA HIS A 230 8.35 -21.35 -22.23
C HIS A 230 8.02 -22.79 -21.81
N ASN A 231 7.68 -22.98 -20.55
CA ASN A 231 7.29 -24.27 -19.97
C ASN A 231 6.21 -24.05 -18.91
N GLN A 232 5.11 -24.79 -19.01
CA GLN A 232 4.08 -24.83 -17.97
C GLN A 232 4.42 -25.95 -16.97
N MET A 233 4.42 -25.62 -15.68
CA MET A 233 4.63 -26.57 -14.60
C MET A 233 3.62 -27.71 -14.64
N TYR A 234 2.37 -27.39 -15.01
CA TYR A 234 1.30 -28.35 -15.25
C TYR A 234 0.70 -28.13 -16.65
N PRO A 235 0.26 -29.19 -17.37
CA PRO A 235 -0.42 -29.04 -18.65
C PRO A 235 -1.69 -28.18 -18.57
N GLU A 236 -2.40 -28.26 -17.45
CA GLU A 236 -3.59 -27.48 -17.09
C GLU A 236 -3.47 -27.03 -15.63
N SER A 237 -4.14 -25.94 -15.26
CA SER A 237 -4.13 -25.46 -13.88
C SER A 237 -4.73 -26.51 -12.94
N VAL A 238 -4.04 -26.73 -11.82
CA VAL A 238 -4.40 -27.74 -10.83
C VAL A 238 -5.08 -27.09 -9.64
N THR A 239 -5.99 -27.82 -8.98
CA THR A 239 -6.60 -27.36 -7.74
C THR A 239 -5.52 -27.14 -6.67
N TYR A 240 -5.61 -26.01 -5.97
CA TYR A 240 -4.75 -25.71 -4.85
C TYR A 240 -5.12 -26.55 -3.62
N ASP A 241 -4.22 -27.44 -3.26
CA ASP A 241 -4.27 -28.26 -2.04
C ASP A 241 -2.87 -28.47 -1.47
N SER A 242 -2.77 -29.14 -0.32
CA SER A 242 -1.47 -29.37 0.33
C SER A 242 -0.52 -30.21 -0.51
N GLN A 243 -1.00 -31.09 -1.38
CA GLN A 243 -0.15 -31.94 -2.21
C GLN A 243 0.45 -31.12 -3.34
N THR A 244 -0.39 -30.51 -4.17
CA THR A 244 -0.02 -29.68 -5.32
C THR A 244 0.83 -28.49 -4.90
N MET A 245 0.54 -27.86 -3.76
CA MET A 245 1.39 -26.81 -3.18
C MET A 245 2.80 -27.32 -2.90
N ASN A 246 2.95 -28.45 -2.21
CA ASN A 246 4.27 -29.00 -1.86
C ASN A 246 5.05 -29.44 -3.10
N GLU A 247 4.37 -30.03 -4.10
CA GLU A 247 4.97 -30.37 -5.39
C GLU A 247 5.48 -29.14 -6.13
N ALA A 248 4.67 -28.08 -6.21
CA ALA A 248 5.05 -26.81 -6.84
C ALA A 248 6.27 -26.18 -6.14
N LEU A 249 6.26 -26.11 -4.80
CA LEU A 249 7.39 -25.58 -4.02
C LEU A 249 8.68 -26.41 -4.26
N ALA A 250 8.58 -27.73 -4.34
CA ALA A 250 9.71 -28.60 -4.64
C ALA A 250 10.27 -28.40 -6.06
N GLN A 251 9.42 -28.00 -7.03
CA GLN A 251 9.89 -27.63 -8.36
C GLN A 251 10.51 -26.23 -8.39
N ILE A 252 9.88 -25.24 -7.75
CA ILE A 252 10.36 -23.85 -7.69
C ILE A 252 11.77 -23.79 -7.12
N THR A 253 12.06 -24.56 -6.06
CA THR A 253 13.41 -24.62 -5.47
C THR A 253 14.51 -25.05 -6.46
N LYS A 254 14.15 -25.73 -7.55
CA LYS A 254 15.09 -26.17 -8.60
C LYS A 254 15.24 -25.17 -9.75
N PHE A 255 14.44 -24.10 -9.79
CA PHE A 255 14.52 -23.12 -10.87
C PHE A 255 15.90 -22.45 -10.92
N GLN A 256 16.38 -22.25 -12.14
CA GLN A 256 17.62 -21.57 -12.51
C GLN A 256 17.36 -20.58 -13.65
N ALA A 257 18.28 -19.64 -13.85
CA ALA A 257 18.26 -18.69 -14.96
C ALA A 257 18.85 -19.33 -16.24
N ASP A 258 18.24 -20.42 -16.69
CA ASP A 258 18.76 -21.33 -17.72
C ASP A 258 17.93 -21.34 -19.02
N MET A 259 16.96 -20.42 -19.17
CA MET A 259 16.04 -20.40 -20.32
C MET A 259 16.48 -19.46 -21.45
N GLY A 260 17.69 -18.89 -21.42
CA GLY A 260 18.25 -18.11 -22.54
C GLY A 260 17.79 -16.65 -22.57
N GLY A 261 17.23 -16.19 -23.69
CA GLY A 261 16.71 -14.84 -23.89
C GLY A 261 15.38 -14.59 -23.18
N THR A 262 14.61 -13.59 -23.62
CA THR A 262 13.39 -13.13 -22.92
C THR A 262 12.23 -12.93 -23.90
N GLU A 263 11.41 -13.96 -24.09
CA GLU A 263 10.27 -13.98 -25.02
C GLU A 263 8.94 -14.11 -24.26
N LEU A 264 8.34 -12.97 -23.90
CA LEU A 264 7.17 -12.89 -23.04
C LEU A 264 5.82 -13.09 -23.78
N TYR A 265 5.79 -12.89 -25.10
CA TYR A 265 4.53 -12.97 -25.87
C TYR A 265 3.87 -14.36 -25.79
N SER A 266 4.64 -15.42 -26.04
CA SER A 266 4.12 -16.80 -26.03
C SER A 266 3.53 -17.24 -24.68
N PRO A 267 4.19 -17.05 -23.52
CA PRO A 267 3.61 -17.43 -22.23
C PRO A 267 2.36 -16.62 -21.88
N ILE A 268 2.29 -15.33 -22.21
CA ILE A 268 1.06 -14.53 -22.01
C ILE A 268 -0.07 -15.08 -22.86
N ASN A 269 0.18 -15.34 -24.15
CA ASN A 269 -0.85 -15.85 -25.06
C ASN A 269 -1.42 -17.19 -24.55
N ILE A 270 -0.59 -18.08 -24.02
CA ILE A 270 -1.03 -19.34 -23.41
C ILE A 270 -1.86 -19.11 -22.15
N ALA A 271 -1.44 -18.18 -21.29
CA ALA A 271 -2.18 -17.85 -20.08
C ALA A 271 -3.60 -17.31 -20.39
N VAL A 272 -3.76 -16.51 -21.43
CA VAL A 272 -5.05 -15.85 -21.74
C VAL A 272 -5.94 -16.63 -22.72
N SER A 273 -5.38 -17.53 -23.54
CA SER A 273 -6.12 -18.23 -24.59
C SER A 273 -6.92 -19.45 -24.11
N LYS A 274 -6.69 -19.91 -22.88
CA LYS A 274 -7.48 -20.99 -22.29
C LYS A 274 -8.85 -20.47 -21.83
N PRO A 275 -9.96 -21.18 -22.09
CA PRO A 275 -11.28 -20.78 -21.60
C PRO A 275 -11.24 -20.76 -20.06
N HIS A 276 -11.45 -19.57 -19.49
CA HIS A 276 -11.45 -19.39 -18.05
C HIS A 276 -12.69 -20.09 -17.49
N ASP A 277 -12.51 -20.92 -16.46
CA ASP A 277 -13.60 -21.63 -15.82
C ASP A 277 -14.47 -20.61 -15.06
N HIS A 278 -15.49 -20.06 -15.72
CA HIS A 278 -16.43 -19.08 -15.13
C HIS A 278 -17.35 -19.68 -14.05
N LYS A 279 -17.06 -20.88 -13.58
CA LYS A 279 -17.80 -21.59 -12.53
C LYS A 279 -16.92 -21.67 -11.28
N CYS A 280 -16.79 -20.56 -10.59
CA CYS A 280 -16.43 -20.51 -9.19
C CYS A 280 -17.47 -19.61 -8.51
#